data_AF-A0A1H0WUM1-F1
#
_entry.id   AF-A0A1H0WUM1-F1
#
_cell.length_a   1.000
_cell.length_b   1.000
_cell.length_c   1.000
_cell.angle_alpha   90.00
_cell.angle_beta   90.00
_cell.angle_gamma   90.00
#
_symmetry.space_group_name_H-M   'P 1'
#
loop_
_entity.id
_entity.type
_entity.pdbx_description
1 polymer ?
#
loop_
_entity_poly.entity_id
_entity_poly.type
_entity_poly.pdbx_seq_one_letter_code
_entity_poly.pdbx_strand_id
1 'polypeptide(L)' 'MNRRLFTSESVTEGHPDKMADSISDAILDAMLAQDPRSRVAMETMIT' A
#
# COMPACT_ATOMS: atom_id res chain seq x y z
N MET A 1 26.99 26.50 -6.49
CA MET A 1 25.73 25.73 -6.35
C MET A 1 25.40 25.61 -4.88
N ASN A 2 24.22 26.07 -4.46
CA ASN A 2 23.81 26.02 -3.04
C ASN A 2 23.36 24.59 -2.68
N ARG A 3 23.93 24.01 -1.62
CA ARG A 3 23.55 22.70 -1.09
C ARG A 3 22.22 22.85 -0.35
N ARG A 4 21.19 22.11 -0.77
CA ARG A 4 19.88 22.08 -0.09
C ARG A 4 19.83 20.89 0.85
N LEU A 5 19.28 21.09 2.05
CA LEU A 5 18.99 20.00 2.96
C LEU A 5 17.64 19.39 2.57
N PHE A 6 17.58 18.05 2.53
CA PHE A 6 16.39 17.27 2.23
C PHE A 6 16.30 16.12 3.23
N THR A 7 15.10 15.83 3.71
CA THR A 7 14.81 14.73 4.62
C THR A 7 13.65 13.91 4.09
N SER A 8 13.72 12.60 4.29
CA SER A 8 12.67 11.63 3.96
C SER A 8 12.55 10.64 5.12
N GLU A 9 11.38 10.03 5.25
CA GLU A 9 11.11 8.95 6.20
C GLU A 9 10.55 7.72 5.48
N SER A 10 10.48 6.61 6.20
CA SER A 10 9.85 5.36 5.78
C SER A 10 9.38 4.62 7.03
N VAL A 11 8.39 3.75 6.87
CA VAL A 11 7.89 2.88 7.92
C VAL A 11 8.00 1.42 7.48
N THR A 12 8.10 0.51 8.44
CA THR A 12 8.20 -0.92 8.15
C THR A 12 6.85 -1.52 7.79
N GLU A 13 6.86 -2.75 7.27
CA GLU A 13 5.66 -3.51 6.93
C GLU A 13 4.67 -3.70 8.11
N GLY A 14 5.17 -3.63 9.36
CA GLY A 14 4.36 -3.75 10.57
C GLY A 14 3.68 -2.44 11.00
N HIS A 15 3.92 -1.32 10.31
CA HIS A 15 3.17 -0.09 10.57
C HIS A 15 1.70 -0.30 10.21
N PRO A 16 0.72 0.11 11.04
CA PRO A 16 -0.70 -0.14 10.78
C PRO A 16 -1.16 0.27 9.37
N ASP A 17 -0.71 1.44 8.90
CA ASP A 17 -1.01 1.89 7.52
C ASP A 17 -0.44 0.94 6.46
N LYS A 18 0.81 0.46 6.63
CA LYS A 18 1.41 -0.48 5.67
C LYS A 18 0.81 -1.88 5.74
N MET A 19 0.33 -2.28 6.91
CA MET A 19 -0.47 -3.49 7.05
C MET A 19 -1.81 -3.36 6.31
N ALA A 20 -2.48 -2.21 6.42
CA ALA A 20 -3.72 -1.95 5.71
C ALA A 20 -3.51 -1.92 4.17
N ASP A 21 -2.42 -1.29 3.72
CA ASP A 21 -1.99 -1.31 2.31
C ASP A 21 -1.81 -2.76 1.83
N SER A 22 -1.02 -3.56 2.57
CA SER A 22 -0.68 -4.94 2.19
C SER A 22 -1.90 -5.85 2.12
N ILE A 23 -2.87 -5.69 3.04
CA ILE A 23 -4.13 -6.45 3.01
C ILE A 23 -4.97 -6.07 1.79
N SER A 24 -5.05 -4.77 1.47
CA SER A 24 -5.81 -4.27 0.34
C SER A 24 -5.22 -4.76 -0.99
N ASP A 25 -3.89 -4.71 -1.12
CA ASP A 25 -3.17 -5.19 -2.30
C ASP A 25 -3.30 -6.72 -2.46
N ALA A 26 -3.23 -7.49 -1.37
CA ALA A 26 -3.37 -8.95 -1.45
C ALA A 26 -4.73 -9.38 -2.03
N ILE A 27 -5.79 -8.62 -1.74
CA ILE A 27 -7.12 -8.88 -2.31
C ILE A 27 -7.20 -8.40 -3.77
N LEU A 28 -6.61 -7.25 -4.10
CA LEU A 28 -6.48 -6.83 -5.50
C LEU A 28 -5.76 -7.90 -6.34
N ASP A 29 -4.64 -8.42 -5.86
CA ASP A 29 -3.87 -9.47 -6.52
C ASP A 29 -4.70 -10.74 -6.73
N ALA A 30 -5.42 -11.18 -5.69
CA ALA A 30 -6.28 -12.35 -5.78
C ALA A 30 -7.43 -12.18 -6.78
N MET A 31 -7.97 -10.97 -6.93
CA MET A 31 -9.00 -10.64 -7.92
C MET A 31 -8.41 -10.61 -9.33
N LEU A 32 -7.28 -9.93 -9.53
CA LEU A 32 -6.60 -9.84 -10.83
C LEU A 32 -6.09 -11.19 -11.33
N ALA A 33 -5.68 -12.09 -10.43
CA ALA A 33 -5.27 -13.44 -10.77
C ALA A 33 -6.41 -14.28 -11.38
N GLN A 34 -7.66 -14.00 -11.00
CA GLN A 34 -8.85 -14.70 -11.51
C GLN A 34 -9.47 -13.99 -12.72
N ASP A 35 -9.59 -12.66 -12.65
CA ASP A 35 -10.06 -11.82 -13.75
C ASP A 35 -9.17 -10.56 -13.86
N PRO A 36 -8.33 -10.46 -14.90
CA PRO A 36 -7.50 -9.29 -15.15
C PRO A 36 -8.28 -7.98 -15.40
N ARG A 37 -9.60 -8.04 -15.61
CA ARG A 37 -10.48 -6.87 -15.75
C ARG A 37 -11.28 -6.56 -14.48
N SER A 38 -10.96 -7.22 -13.36
CA SER A 38 -11.58 -6.96 -12.06
C SER A 38 -11.56 -5.47 -11.71
N ARG A 39 -12.71 -4.95 -11.29
CA ARG A 39 -12.84 -3.59 -10.75
C ARG A 39 -12.85 -3.66 -9.23
N VAL A 40 -11.78 -3.21 -8.60
CA VAL A 40 -11.58 -3.30 -7.15
C VAL A 40 -11.29 -1.91 -6.59
N ALA A 41 -12.02 -1.54 -5.53
CA ALA A 41 -11.82 -0.32 -4.75
C ALA A 41 -11.95 -0.70 -3.28
N MET A 42 -10.94 -1.43 -2.80
CA MET A 42 -10.94 -1.99 -1.44
C MET A 42 -10.17 -1.06 -0.50
N GLU A 43 -10.75 -0.82 0.68
CA GLU A 43 -10.14 -0.05 1.76
C GLU A 43 -10.07 -0.94 3.03
N THR A 44 -8.95 -0.88 3.75
CA THR A 44 -8.74 -1.63 4.99
C THR A 44 -8.55 -0.69 6.17
N MET A 45 -9.27 -0.94 7.26
CA MET A 45 -9.12 -0.22 8.53
C MET A 45 -8.56 -1.17 9.60
N ILE A 46 -7.51 -0.73 10.30
CA ILE A 46 -6.88 -1.43 11.43
C ILE A 46 -6.91 -0.46 12.63
N THR A 47 -7.21 -0.96 13.84
CA THR A 47 -7.26 -0.17 15.09
C THR A 47 -6.46 -0.82 16.20
#